data_AF-A0A2V7J805-F1
#
_entry.id   AF-A0A2V7J805-F1
#
_cell.length_a   1.000
_cell.length_b   1.000
_cell.length_c   1.000
_cell.angle_alpha   90.00
_cell.angle_beta   90.00
_cell.angle_gamma   90.00
#
_symmetry.space_group_name_H-M   'P 1'
#
loop_
_entity.id
_entity.type
_entity.pdbx_description
1 polymer ?
#
loop_
_entity_poly.entity_id
_entity_poly.type
_entity_poly.pdbx_seq_one_letter_code
_entity_poly.pdbx_strand_id
1 'polypeptide(L)'
;HGLSEQAVRRQVRKYLDEIIPYFNVLSYYKIGYNAAKILVNLLYKVSVDYQDEPALEQIPKRDVVVYLMNHRSNADYVVVAYVLARGVHVSYAVGEWARA
;
A
#
# COMPACT_ATOMS: atom_id res chain seq x y z
N HIS A 1 -30.80 18.52 23.98
CA HIS A 1 -29.73 19.49 23.67
C HIS A 1 -28.78 19.58 24.85
N GLY A 2 -27.48 19.83 24.60
CA GLY A 2 -26.63 20.43 25.64
C GLY A 2 -25.31 19.74 25.98
N LEU A 3 -24.64 19.06 25.04
CA LEU A 3 -23.19 18.91 25.19
C LEU A 3 -22.54 20.28 24.99
N SER A 4 -21.64 20.67 25.89
CA SER A 4 -20.84 21.88 25.70
C SER A 4 -20.02 21.75 24.43
N GLU A 5 -19.74 22.86 23.76
CA GLU A 5 -18.91 22.87 22.55
C GLU A 5 -17.56 22.17 22.78
N GLN A 6 -16.98 22.34 23.97
CA GLN A 6 -15.76 21.67 24.37
C GLN A 6 -15.92 20.14 24.48
N ALA A 7 -17.05 19.65 24.98
CA ALA A 7 -17.33 18.21 25.05
C ALA A 7 -17.47 17.62 23.64
N VAL A 8 -18.16 18.31 22.74
CA VAL A 8 -18.28 17.91 21.33
C VAL A 8 -16.92 17.89 20.63
N ARG A 9 -16.11 18.95 20.76
CA ARG A 9 -14.76 19.02 20.16
C ARG A 9 -13.82 17.93 20.68
N ARG A 10 -13.98 17.48 21.92
CA ARG A 10 -13.18 16.41 22.51
C ARG A 10 -13.58 15.05 21.95
N GLN A 11 -14.88 14.82 21.83
CA GLN A 11 -15.45 13.60 21.23
C GLN A 11 -15.05 13.48 19.75
N VAL A 12 -15.16 14.58 19.00
CA VAL A 12 -14.71 14.63 17.60
C VAL A 12 -13.22 14.32 17.49
N ARG A 13 -12.36 14.91 18.33
CA ARG A 13 -10.93 14.59 18.32
C ARG A 13 -10.65 13.12 18.60
N LYS A 14 -11.35 12.51 19.57
CA LYS A 14 -11.22 11.08 19.85
C LYS A 14 -11.58 10.22 18.64
N TYR A 15 -12.66 10.55 17.93
CA TYR A 15 -13.02 9.86 16.69
C TYR A 15 -12.01 10.10 15.58
N LEU A 16 -11.47 11.32 15.46
CA LEU A 16 -10.43 11.61 14.48
C LEU A 16 -9.16 10.79 14.79
N ASP A 17 -8.74 10.68 16.05
CA ASP A 17 -7.57 9.88 16.44
C ASP A 17 -7.78 8.37 16.21
N GLU A 18 -9.03 7.90 16.24
CA GLU A 18 -9.39 6.49 15.97
C GLU A 18 -9.51 6.19 14.47
N ILE A 19 -10.14 7.10 13.71
CA ILE A 19 -10.48 6.90 12.30
C ILE A 19 -9.36 7.34 11.37
N ILE A 20 -8.56 8.35 11.75
CA ILE A 20 -7.40 8.77 10.98
C ILE A 20 -6.25 7.85 11.35
N PRO A 21 -5.84 6.92 10.46
CA PRO A 21 -4.63 6.18 10.70
C PRO A 21 -3.47 7.19 10.73
N TYR A 22 -2.65 7.12 11.78
CA TYR A 22 -1.34 7.76 11.77
C TYR A 22 -0.52 7.11 10.64
N PHE A 23 -0.56 7.72 9.46
CA PHE A 23 0.08 7.19 8.26
C PHE A 23 1.59 7.40 8.36
N ASN A 24 2.25 6.53 9.10
CA ASN A 24 3.69 6.48 9.11
C ASN A 24 4.16 5.68 7.89
N VAL A 25 4.47 6.42 6.83
CA VAL A 25 5.08 5.90 5.59
C VAL A 25 6.30 5.03 5.93
N LEU A 26 7.17 5.47 6.84
CA LEU A 26 8.36 4.70 7.19
C LEU A 26 8.03 3.37 7.87
N SER A 27 7.01 3.33 8.73
CA SER A 27 6.58 2.07 9.37
C SER A 27 6.01 1.08 8.36
N TYR A 28 5.15 1.52 7.44
CA TYR A 28 4.58 0.64 6.40
C TYR A 28 5.66 0.11 5.46
N TYR A 29 6.56 0.97 4.99
CA TYR A 29 7.54 0.58 3.98
C TYR A 29 8.69 -0.24 4.56
N LYS A 30 9.24 0.07 5.74
CA LYS A 30 10.35 -0.72 6.31
C LYS A 30 9.89 -2.00 7.00
N ILE A 31 8.85 -1.93 7.85
CA ILE A 31 8.38 -3.10 8.60
C ILE A 31 7.55 -4.01 7.68
N GLY A 32 6.64 -3.42 6.90
CA GLY A 32 5.80 -4.17 5.97
C GLY A 32 6.62 -4.91 4.92
N TYR A 33 7.65 -4.28 4.35
CA TYR A 33 8.54 -4.97 3.40
C TYR A 33 9.26 -6.17 4.02
N ASN A 34 9.85 -6.00 5.21
CA ASN A 34 10.58 -7.09 5.86
C ASN A 34 9.65 -8.25 6.22
N ALA A 35 8.44 -7.95 6.72
CA ALA A 35 7.43 -8.94 7.01
C ALA A 35 6.96 -9.65 5.73
N ALA A 36 6.67 -8.90 4.66
CA ALA A 36 6.28 -9.44 3.36
C ALA A 36 7.37 -10.34 2.78
N LYS A 37 8.63 -9.90 2.82
CA LYS A 37 9.78 -10.69 2.37
C LYS A 37 9.85 -12.03 3.09
N ILE A 38 9.73 -12.05 4.42
CA ILE A 38 9.79 -13.29 5.20
C ILE A 38 8.59 -14.18 4.86
N LEU A 39 7.38 -13.63 4.94
CA LEU A 39 6.15 -14.39 4.79
C LEU A 39 5.99 -14.99 3.39
N VAL A 40 6.27 -14.19 2.36
CA VAL A 40 6.12 -14.63 0.97
C VAL A 40 7.15 -15.72 0.64
N ASN A 41 8.41 -15.57 1.04
CA ASN A 41 9.43 -16.60 0.78
C ASN A 41 9.25 -17.86 1.65
N LEU A 42 8.54 -17.77 2.78
CA LEU A 42 8.19 -18.93 3.61
C LEU A 42 7.03 -19.74 2.99
N LEU A 43 6.01 -19.05 2.47
CA LEU A 43 4.78 -19.69 1.99
C LEU A 43 4.79 -20.02 0.50
N TYR A 44 5.63 -19.34 -0.28
CA TYR A 44 5.67 -19.45 -1.73
C TYR A 44 7.10 -19.53 -2.26
N LYS A 45 7.27 -20.25 -3.37
CA LYS A 45 8.48 -20.12 -4.20
C LYS A 45 8.32 -18.90 -5.10
N VAL A 46 9.02 -17.82 -4.79
CA VAL A 46 9.02 -16.61 -5.62
C VAL A 46 10.09 -16.73 -6.70
N SER A 47 9.70 -16.58 -7.96
CA SER A 47 10.62 -16.39 -9.08
C SER A 47 10.29 -15.07 -9.78
N VAL A 48 11.33 -14.32 -10.14
CA VAL A 48 11.23 -13.10 -10.92
C VAL A 48 12.05 -13.35 -12.18
N ASP A 49 11.39 -13.76 -13.26
CA ASP A 49 12.09 -14.22 -14.46
C ASP A 49 12.53 -13.08 -15.39
N TYR A 50 11.91 -11.90 -15.30
CA TYR A 50 12.28 -10.80 -16.17
C TYR A 50 11.80 -9.44 -15.63
N GLN A 51 12.75 -8.53 -15.41
CA GLN A 51 12.49 -7.12 -15.20
C GLN A 51 13.51 -6.36 -16.06
N ASP A 52 13.03 -5.68 -17.10
CA ASP A 52 13.85 -4.76 -17.90
C ASP A 52 14.04 -3.46 -17.10
N GLU A 53 14.91 -3.52 -16.08
CA GLU A 53 15.22 -2.38 -15.22
C GLU A 53 15.69 -1.16 -16.02
N PRO A 54 16.57 -1.29 -17.04
CA PRO A 54 16.97 -0.17 -17.88
C PRO A 54 15.80 0.49 -18.61
N ALA A 55 14.82 -0.27 -19.11
CA ALA A 55 13.64 0.31 -19.75
C ALA A 55 12.74 1.04 -18.74
N LEU A 56 12.59 0.51 -17.52
CA LEU A 56 11.81 1.16 -16.45
C LEU A 56 12.47 2.47 -15.98
N GLU A 57 13.80 2.51 -15.87
CA GLU A 57 14.54 3.72 -15.49
C GLU A 57 14.47 4.84 -16.55
N GLN A 58 14.25 4.48 -17.81
CA GLN A 58 14.07 5.43 -18.91
C GLN A 58 12.68 6.08 -18.94
N ILE A 59 11.70 5.56 -18.19
CA ILE A 59 10.36 6.14 -18.13
C ILE A 59 10.44 7.52 -17.47
N PRO A 60 9.96 8.59 -18.14
CA PRO A 60 9.95 9.93 -17.55
C PRO A 60 9.22 9.95 -16.21
N LYS A 61 9.78 10.67 -15.22
CA LYS A 61 9.18 10.80 -13.87
C LYS A 61 7.75 11.40 -13.85
N ARG A 62 7.32 12.00 -14.96
CA ARG A 62 5.99 12.58 -15.13
C ARG A 62 4.95 11.57 -15.64
N ASP A 63 5.39 10.39 -16.04
CA ASP A 63 4.54 9.35 -16.60
C ASP A 63 4.17 8.32 -15.53
N VAL A 64 3.15 7.51 -15.82
CA VAL A 64 2.59 6.53 -14.88
C VAL A 64 2.92 5.13 -15.38
N VAL A 65 3.51 4.32 -14.50
CA VAL A 65 3.72 2.88 -14.74
C VAL A 65 2.52 2.11 -14.20
N VAL A 66 1.83 1.38 -15.07
CA VAL A 66 0.71 0.52 -14.69
C VAL A 66 1.18 -0.92 -14.65
N TYR A 67 1.21 -1.50 -13.46
CA TYR A 67 1.45 -2.93 -13.27
C TYR A 67 0.11 -3.68 -13.34
N LEU A 68 -0.02 -4.57 -14.33
CA LEU A 68 -1.16 -5.46 -14.45
C LEU A 68 -0.78 -6.83 -13.89
N MET A 69 -1.60 -7.34 -12.98
CA MET A 69 -1.41 -8.65 -12.37
C MET A 69 -2.70 -9.45 -12.38
N ASN A 70 -2.58 -10.77 -12.47
CA ASN A 70 -3.72 -11.64 -12.17
C ASN A 70 -3.98 -11.63 -10.66
N HIS A 71 -5.25 -11.59 -10.24
CA HIS A 71 -5.63 -11.65 -8.84
C HIS A 71 -6.13 -13.05 -8.49
N ARG A 72 -5.34 -13.77 -7.71
CA ARG A 72 -5.60 -15.13 -7.25
C ARG A 72 -5.99 -15.18 -5.77
N SER A 73 -5.49 -14.27 -4.93
CA SER A 73 -5.81 -14.25 -3.49
C SER A 73 -5.41 -12.93 -2.81
N ASN A 74 -5.84 -12.73 -1.56
CA ASN A 74 -5.38 -11.61 -0.74
C ASN A 74 -3.85 -11.58 -0.51
N ALA A 75 -3.14 -12.70 -0.72
CA ALA A 75 -1.68 -12.72 -0.64
C ALA A 75 -1.01 -11.89 -1.75
N ASP A 76 -1.71 -11.62 -2.85
CA ASP A 76 -1.17 -10.87 -3.99
C ASP A 76 -0.74 -9.45 -3.61
N TYR A 77 -1.46 -8.80 -2.69
CA TYR A 77 -1.09 -7.49 -2.15
C TYR A 77 0.25 -7.53 -1.41
N VAL A 78 0.52 -8.62 -0.68
CA VAL A 78 1.77 -8.80 0.06
C VAL A 78 2.92 -9.07 -0.92
N VAL A 79 2.67 -9.85 -1.96
CA VAL A 79 3.65 -10.12 -3.03
C VAL A 79 4.00 -8.84 -3.78
N VAL A 80 3.01 -8.02 -4.15
CA VAL A 80 3.25 -6.72 -4.81
C VAL A 80 4.06 -5.79 -3.92
N ALA A 81 3.70 -5.68 -2.64
CA ALA A 81 4.45 -4.87 -1.69
C ALA A 81 5.91 -5.33 -1.56
N TYR A 82 6.19 -6.63 -1.68
CA TYR A 82 7.55 -7.17 -1.70
C TYR A 82 8.29 -6.86 -3.01
N VAL A 83 7.68 -7.09 -4.16
CA VAL A 83 8.32 -6.93 -5.48
C VAL A 83 8.56 -5.45 -5.84
N LEU A 84 7.61 -4.56 -5.51
CA LEU A 84 7.66 -3.14 -5.87
C LEU A 84 8.31 -2.24 -4.79
N ALA A 85 8.78 -2.82 -3.69
CA ALA A 85 9.28 -2.10 -2.53
C ALA A 85 10.41 -1.10 -2.80
N ARG A 86 11.17 -1.30 -3.88
CA ARG A 86 12.37 -0.51 -4.19
C ARG A 86 12.13 0.74 -5.02
N GLY A 87 10.94 0.96 -5.60
CA GLY A 87 10.81 1.98 -6.66
C GLY A 87 9.55 2.83 -6.69
N VAL A 88 8.48 2.54 -5.93
CA VAL A 88 7.17 3.16 -6.23
C VAL A 88 6.28 3.36 -5.01
N HIS A 89 5.62 4.53 -4.98
CA HIS A 89 4.40 4.73 -4.21
C HIS A 89 3.25 4.08 -4.97
N VAL A 90 2.80 2.91 -4.52
CA VAL A 90 1.78 2.13 -5.21
C VAL A 90 0.39 2.62 -4.82
N SER A 91 -0.42 3.01 -5.81
CA SER A 91 -1.86 3.24 -5.65
C SER A 91 -2.61 2.02 -6.19
N TYR A 92 -3.57 1.49 -5.43
CA TYR A 92 -4.34 0.30 -5.81
C TYR A 92 -5.72 0.70 -6.32
N ALA A 93 -6.09 0.26 -7.53
CA ALA A 93 -7.46 0.32 -8.03
C ALA A 93 -8.09 -1.07 -7.88
N VAL A 94 -8.92 -1.26 -6.85
CA VAL A 94 -9.54 -2.56 -6.51
C VAL A 94 -11.01 -2.38 -6.13
N GLY A 95 -11.89 -3.27 -6.62
CA GLY A 95 -13.28 -3.38 -6.19
C GLY A 95 -14.19 -2.22 -6.64
N GLU A 96 -15.37 -2.06 -6.02
CA GLU A 96 -16.40 -1.05 -6.34
C GLU A 96 -15.86 0.39 -6.47
N TRP A 97 -14.69 0.68 -5.90
CA TRP A 97 -13.96 1.95 -5.99
C TRP A 97 -13.31 2.23 -7.36
N ALA A 98 -13.22 1.23 -8.24
CA ALA A 98 -12.78 1.37 -9.63
C ALA A 98 -13.95 1.57 -10.62
N ARG A 99 -15.20 1.45 -10.16
CA ARG A 99 -16.36 1.82 -10.97
C ARG A 99 -16.61 3.32 -10.80
N ALA A 100 -16.09 4.10 -11.73
CA ALA A 100 -16.62 5.42 -12.02
C ALA A 100 -17.94 5.31 -12.80
#